data_AF-Q1IYL6-F1
#
_entry.id   AF-Q1IYL6-F1
#
_cell.length_a   1.000
_cell.length_b   1.000
_cell.length_c   1.000
_cell.angle_alpha   90.00
_cell.angle_beta   90.00
_cell.angle_gamma   90.00
#
_symmetry.space_group_name_H-M   'P 1'
#
loop_
_entity.id
_entity.type
_entity.pdbx_description
1 polymer ?
#
loop_
_entity_poly.entity_id
_entity_poly.type
_entity_poly.pdbx_seq_one_letter_code
_entity_poly.pdbx_strand_id
1 'polypeptide(L)'
;MYFNVAGNVQTVDVGLRGNTTNQYDANYNARATGEQLAAIGNGSYRLTFNANPVTGGFLPQSIVVTPNRAKVKIVTPTSNKAGSFHADLTVNTGTATYSFSSRNILNGNVDVYPSCTVVSTTNEDV
;
A
#
# COMPACT_ATOMS: atom_id res chain seq x y z
N MET A 1 5.53 4.41 1.55
CA MET A 1 6.12 5.37 0.58
C MET A 1 6.53 6.63 1.31
N TYR A 2 7.64 7.26 0.90
CA TYR A 2 8.11 8.54 1.42
C TYR A 2 7.84 9.64 0.39
N PHE A 3 7.33 10.79 0.84
CA PHE A 3 7.09 11.95 0.00
C PHE A 3 7.30 13.24 0.80
N ASN A 4 7.59 14.33 0.08
CA ASN A 4 7.82 15.65 0.63
C ASN A 4 6.86 16.63 -0.03
N VAL A 5 6.23 17.49 0.77
CA VAL A 5 5.33 18.55 0.30
C VAL A 5 5.63 19.85 1.04
N ALA A 6 5.26 20.97 0.42
CA ALA A 6 5.27 22.26 1.12
C ALA A 6 3.96 22.43 1.90
N GLY A 7 4.07 22.75 3.20
CA GLY A 7 2.93 22.95 4.08
C GLY A 7 2.49 21.69 4.84
N ASN A 8 1.42 21.84 5.61
CA ASN A 8 0.87 20.76 6.43
C ASN A 8 -0.03 19.85 5.58
N VAL A 9 0.21 18.55 5.64
CA VAL A 9 -0.66 17.57 4.97
C VAL A 9 -2.03 17.55 5.66
N GLN A 10 -3.11 17.72 4.89
CA GLN A 10 -4.46 17.55 5.38
C GLN A 10 -4.98 16.15 5.08
N THR A 11 -4.83 15.71 3.83
CA THR A 11 -5.24 14.37 3.40
C THR A 11 -4.27 13.76 2.42
N VAL A 12 -4.21 12.43 2.41
CA VAL A 12 -3.51 11.61 1.43
C VAL A 12 -4.47 10.54 0.96
N ASP A 13 -4.80 10.58 -0.33
CA ASP A 13 -5.47 9.50 -1.02
C ASP A 13 -4.41 8.56 -1.59
N VAL A 14 -4.54 7.27 -1.31
CA VAL A 14 -3.68 6.23 -1.85
C VAL A 14 -4.53 5.20 -2.59
N GLY A 15 -4.04 4.77 -3.75
CA GLY A 15 -4.62 3.68 -4.51
C GLY A 15 -3.53 2.78 -5.08
N LEU A 16 -3.84 1.50 -5.26
CA LEU A 16 -3.01 0.59 -6.03
C LEU A 16 -3.41 0.62 -7.50
N ARG A 17 -2.43 0.70 -8.39
CA ARG A 17 -2.64 0.80 -9.84
C ARG A 17 -1.83 -0.24 -10.58
N GLY A 18 -2.48 -0.98 -11.47
CA GLY A 18 -1.82 -2.00 -12.29
C GLY A 18 -0.93 -1.39 -13.37
N ASN A 19 0.30 -1.88 -13.54
CA ASN A 19 1.22 -1.38 -14.57
C ASN A 19 0.79 -1.69 -16.00
N THR A 20 0.05 -2.79 -16.20
CA THR A 20 -0.40 -3.24 -17.53
C THR A 20 -1.65 -2.50 -17.98
N THR A 21 -2.66 -2.41 -17.11
CA THR A 21 -3.97 -1.84 -17.46
C THR A 21 -4.11 -0.37 -17.09
N ASN A 22 -3.20 0.17 -16.28
CA ASN A 22 -3.30 1.51 -15.68
C ASN A 22 -4.63 1.76 -14.95
N GLN A 23 -5.32 0.70 -14.52
CA GLN A 23 -6.55 0.78 -13.73
C GLN A 23 -6.21 0.78 -12.25
N TYR A 24 -6.97 1.57 -11.48
CA TYR A 24 -6.97 1.48 -10.03
C TYR A 24 -7.68 0.20 -9.60
N ASP A 25 -7.14 -0.46 -8.59
CA ASP A 25 -7.86 -1.53 -7.90
C ASP A 25 -8.92 -0.92 -6.97
N ALA A 26 -10.19 -1.15 -7.30
CA ALA A 26 -11.32 -0.62 -6.54
C ALA A 26 -11.38 -1.16 -5.10
N ASN A 27 -10.71 -2.27 -4.79
CA ASN A 27 -10.66 -2.84 -3.45
C ASN A 27 -9.53 -2.27 -2.59
N TYR A 28 -8.54 -1.60 -3.20
CA TYR A 28 -7.35 -1.11 -2.52
C TYR A 28 -7.16 0.38 -2.75
N ASN A 29 -8.04 1.14 -2.11
CA ASN A 29 -7.92 2.57 -1.92
C ASN A 29 -8.09 2.91 -0.43
N ALA A 30 -7.41 3.96 0.01
CA ALA A 30 -7.56 4.49 1.35
C ALA A 30 -7.35 6.01 1.36
N ARG A 31 -7.98 6.68 2.32
CA ARG A 31 -7.71 8.08 2.65
C ARG A 31 -7.17 8.15 4.07
N ALA A 32 -6.02 8.78 4.23
CA ALA A 32 -5.46 9.14 5.53
C ALA A 32 -5.52 10.66 5.71
N THR A 33 -5.88 11.10 6.91
CA THR A 33 -5.72 12.49 7.33
C THR A 33 -4.27 12.75 7.75
N GLY A 34 -3.86 14.02 7.78
CA GLY A 34 -2.55 14.42 8.28
C GLY A 34 -2.24 13.89 9.68
N GLU A 35 -3.24 13.84 10.56
CA GLU A 35 -3.13 13.32 11.93
C GLU A 35 -2.84 11.80 11.98
N GLN A 36 -3.23 11.06 10.94
CA GLN A 36 -2.97 9.62 10.82
C GLN A 36 -1.60 9.32 10.22
N LEU A 37 -0.87 10.34 9.73
CA LEU A 37 0.47 10.18 9.18
C LEU A 37 1.53 10.27 10.27
N ALA A 38 2.52 9.38 10.20
CA ALA A 38 3.70 9.51 11.03
C ALA A 38 4.64 10.55 10.38
N ALA A 39 4.84 11.69 11.04
CA ALA A 39 5.88 12.64 10.65
C ALA A 39 7.27 12.04 10.91
N ILE A 40 8.19 12.21 9.96
CA ILE A 40 9.58 11.74 10.08
C ILE A 40 10.61 12.88 10.06
N GLY A 41 10.13 14.13 10.12
CA GLY A 41 10.95 15.36 10.15
C GLY A 41 11.06 16.07 8.80
N ASN A 42 11.44 17.35 8.78
CA ASN A 42 11.70 18.15 7.57
C ASN A 42 10.58 18.18 6.51
N GLY A 43 9.31 18.12 6.92
CA GLY A 43 8.17 18.08 5.98
C GLY A 43 8.00 16.72 5.27
N SER A 44 8.71 15.68 5.73
CA SER A 44 8.58 14.30 5.27
C SER A 44 7.57 13.53 6.12
N TYR A 45 6.80 12.66 5.47
CA TYR A 45 5.77 11.84 6.11
C TYR A 45 5.86 10.37 5.68
N ARG A 46 5.38 9.47 6.56
CA ARG A 46 5.21 8.05 6.27
C ARG A 46 3.74 7.67 6.41
N LEU A 47 3.20 7.06 5.35
CA LEU A 47 1.90 6.40 5.34
C LEU A 47 2.10 4.88 5.31
N THR A 48 1.44 4.19 6.25
CA THR A 48 1.24 2.74 6.25
C THR A 48 -0.25 2.49 6.15
N PHE A 49 -0.69 1.71 5.16
CA PHE A 49 -2.09 1.32 5.02
C PHE A 49 -2.17 -0.18 4.82
N ASN A 50 -3.22 -0.79 5.37
CA ASN A 50 -3.50 -2.19 5.19
C ASN A 50 -4.36 -2.35 3.92
N ALA A 51 -3.82 -3.07 2.94
CA ALA A 51 -4.53 -3.46 1.74
C ALA A 51 -5.28 -4.77 2.01
N ASN A 52 -6.41 -4.68 2.72
CA ASN A 52 -7.37 -5.77 2.90
C ASN A 52 -8.66 -5.45 2.12
N PRO A 53 -9.14 -6.34 1.24
CA PRO A 53 -10.28 -6.03 0.37
C PRO A 53 -11.59 -5.92 1.17
N VAL A 54 -12.38 -4.88 0.87
CA VAL A 54 -13.66 -4.59 1.54
C VAL A 54 -14.76 -5.59 1.14
N THR A 55 -14.71 -6.12 -0.09
CA THR A 55 -15.64 -7.12 -0.63
C THR A 55 -14.91 -8.17 -1.46
N GLY A 56 -15.28 -9.45 -1.33
CA GLY A 56 -14.72 -10.54 -2.13
C GLY A 56 -13.40 -11.15 -1.63
N GLY A 57 -12.84 -10.68 -0.51
CA GLY A 57 -11.86 -11.44 0.26
C GLY A 57 -12.57 -12.55 1.04
N PHE A 58 -11.99 -13.76 1.11
CA PHE A 58 -12.55 -14.85 1.91
C PHE A 58 -12.74 -14.38 3.37
N LEU A 59 -13.99 -14.08 3.76
CA LEU A 59 -14.36 -13.94 5.16
C LEU A 59 -14.73 -15.34 5.68
N PRO A 60 -14.16 -15.77 6.82
CA PRO A 60 -14.39 -17.08 7.39
C PRO A 60 -15.84 -17.19 7.89
N GLN A 61 -16.60 -18.13 7.35
CA GLN A 61 -17.87 -18.54 7.93
C GLN A 61 -17.60 -19.57 9.04
N SER A 62 -18.02 -19.20 10.25
CA SER A 62 -17.95 -19.93 11.53
C SER A 62 -16.56 -20.40 12.00
N ILE A 63 -15.74 -19.47 12.47
CA ILE A 63 -14.65 -19.69 13.42
C ILE A 63 -14.62 -18.48 14.34
N VAL A 64 -14.31 -18.64 15.63
CA VAL A 64 -13.94 -17.52 16.50
C VAL A 64 -12.73 -16.83 15.86
N VAL A 65 -12.95 -15.73 15.14
CA VAL A 65 -11.86 -14.94 14.56
C VAL A 65 -11.31 -14.06 15.68
N THR A 66 -10.25 -14.53 16.31
CA THR A 66 -9.31 -13.60 16.94
C THR A 66 -8.57 -12.94 15.79
N PRO A 67 -8.71 -11.62 15.54
CA PRO A 67 -7.94 -10.96 14.50
C PRO A 67 -6.47 -10.99 14.93
N ASN A 68 -5.75 -12.02 14.52
CA ASN A 68 -4.31 -12.03 14.63
C ASN A 68 -3.80 -11.15 13.49
N ARG A 69 -3.16 -10.04 13.85
CA ARG A 69 -2.34 -9.28 12.91
C ARG A 69 -1.44 -10.29 12.18
N ALA A 70 -1.58 -10.38 10.87
CA ALA A 70 -0.72 -11.27 10.11
C ALA A 70 0.67 -10.64 10.10
N LYS A 71 1.70 -11.47 10.17
CA LYS A 71 3.07 -10.99 9.99
C LYS A 71 3.40 -10.92 8.51
N VAL A 72 4.15 -9.89 8.10
CA VAL A 72 4.64 -9.78 6.71
C VAL A 72 5.54 -10.99 6.41
N LYS A 73 5.29 -11.64 5.27
CA LYS A 73 6.06 -12.81 4.81
C LYS A 73 7.01 -12.41 3.70
N ILE A 74 8.26 -12.83 3.82
CA ILE A 74 9.22 -12.79 2.72
C ILE A 74 9.06 -14.07 1.93
N VAL A 75 8.90 -13.93 0.62
CA VAL A 75 8.64 -15.06 -0.28
C VAL A 75 9.63 -15.07 -1.45
N THR A 76 9.91 -16.26 -1.98
CA THR A 76 10.62 -16.44 -3.24
C THR A 76 9.63 -16.91 -4.30
N PRO A 77 9.55 -16.26 -5.48
CA PRO A 77 8.69 -16.71 -6.56
C PRO A 77 9.05 -18.11 -7.04
N THR A 78 8.04 -18.95 -7.30
CA THR A 78 8.21 -20.28 -7.91
C THR A 78 7.62 -20.35 -9.32
N SER A 79 7.03 -19.25 -9.79
CA SER A 79 6.43 -19.10 -11.11
C SER A 79 6.94 -17.86 -11.83
N ASN A 80 6.66 -17.77 -13.13
CA ASN A 80 6.85 -16.54 -13.89
C ASN A 80 6.00 -15.39 -13.34
N LYS A 81 6.47 -14.16 -13.55
CA LYS A 81 5.75 -12.93 -13.23
C LYS A 81 4.46 -12.86 -14.04
N ALA A 82 3.32 -12.69 -13.36
CA ALA A 82 2.02 -12.49 -14.00
C ALA A 82 1.72 -11.01 -14.25
N GLY A 83 2.31 -10.11 -13.46
CA GLY A 83 2.09 -8.69 -13.59
C GLY A 83 2.84 -7.88 -12.54
N SER A 84 2.51 -6.60 -12.44
CA SER A 84 2.99 -5.73 -11.37
C SER A 84 2.04 -4.57 -11.15
N PHE A 85 2.08 -4.00 -9.95
CA PHE A 85 1.32 -2.80 -9.58
C PHE A 85 2.24 -1.79 -8.87
N HIS A 86 1.74 -0.58 -8.70
CA HIS A 86 2.40 0.49 -7.94
C HIS A 86 1.38 1.24 -7.10
N ALA A 87 1.85 1.97 -6.10
CA ALA A 87 1.02 2.89 -5.32
C ALA A 87 1.03 4.26 -6.01
N ASP A 88 -0.15 4.83 -6.21
CA ASP A 88 -0.35 6.23 -6.61
C ASP A 88 -0.93 6.99 -5.41
N LEU A 89 -0.34 8.15 -5.11
CA LEU A 89 -0.72 9.01 -4.00
C LEU A 89 -1.15 10.38 -4.53
N THR A 90 -2.24 10.90 -3.98
CA THR A 90 -2.64 12.30 -4.10
C THR A 90 -2.62 12.94 -2.71
N VAL A 91 -1.74 13.92 -2.51
CA VAL A 91 -1.55 14.60 -1.22
C VAL A 91 -2.11 16.01 -1.30
N ASN A 92 -3.02 16.34 -0.40
CA ASN A 92 -3.62 17.67 -0.30
C ASN A 92 -3.15 18.37 0.99
N THR A 93 -2.74 19.64 0.86
CA THR A 93 -2.26 20.48 1.97
C THR A 93 -3.25 21.60 2.35
N GLY A 94 -4.45 21.59 1.76
CA GLY A 94 -5.45 22.65 1.85
C GLY A 94 -5.24 23.78 0.85
N THR A 95 -3.98 24.08 0.50
CA THR A 95 -3.62 25.13 -0.46
C THR A 95 -3.11 24.58 -1.79
N ALA A 96 -2.63 23.33 -1.81
CA ALA A 96 -2.13 22.67 -3.01
C ALA A 96 -2.44 21.17 -3.01
N THR A 97 -2.35 20.57 -4.19
CA THR A 97 -2.46 19.13 -4.43
C THR A 97 -1.20 18.64 -5.14
N TYR A 98 -0.62 17.56 -4.64
CA TYR A 98 0.58 16.92 -5.17
C TYR A 98 0.28 15.47 -5.55
N SER A 99 0.85 14.99 -6.65
CA SER A 99 0.71 13.60 -7.08
C SER A 99 2.05 12.89 -7.06
N PHE A 100 2.07 11.69 -6.48
CA PHE A 100 3.26 10.86 -6.43
C PHE A 100 2.94 9.45 -6.90
N SER A 101 3.90 8.79 -7.53
CA SER A 101 3.77 7.40 -7.98
C SER A 101 4.99 6.62 -7.58
N SER A 102 4.80 5.47 -6.92
CA SER A 102 5.90 4.56 -6.63
C SER A 102 6.47 3.92 -7.91
N ARG A 103 5.77 4.02 -9.06
CA ARG A 103 6.33 3.57 -10.34
C ARG A 103 7.61 4.31 -10.73
N ASN A 104 7.75 5.56 -10.28
CA ASN A 104 8.84 6.46 -10.66
C ASN A 104 10.07 6.35 -9.74
N ILE A 105 10.02 5.49 -8.71
CA ILE A 105 11.16 5.23 -7.82
C ILE A 105 11.75 3.86 -8.13
N LEU A 106 13.07 3.72 -7.96
CA LEU A 106 13.76 2.45 -8.13
C LEU A 106 13.14 1.38 -7.22
N ASN A 107 12.77 0.23 -7.80
CA ASN A 107 12.09 -0.87 -7.11
C ASN A 107 10.74 -0.49 -6.46
N GLY A 108 10.06 0.56 -6.92
CA GLY A 108 8.75 0.94 -6.38
C GLY A 108 7.55 0.26 -7.03
N ASN A 109 7.78 -0.60 -8.02
CA ASN A 109 6.77 -1.53 -8.52
C ASN A 109 6.79 -2.80 -7.67
N VAL A 110 5.61 -3.33 -7.37
CA VAL A 110 5.42 -4.61 -6.70
C VAL A 110 5.05 -5.65 -7.75
N ASP A 111 5.88 -6.67 -7.88
CA ASP A 111 5.67 -7.76 -8.83
C ASP A 111 4.70 -8.80 -8.26
N VAL A 112 3.81 -9.32 -9.12
CA VAL A 112 2.81 -10.31 -8.77
C VAL A 112 3.18 -11.64 -9.42
N TYR A 113 3.23 -12.68 -8.59
CA TYR A 113 3.54 -14.04 -8.99
C TYR A 113 2.39 -14.97 -8.56
N PRO A 114 1.89 -15.85 -9.44
CA PRO A 114 0.82 -16.80 -9.10
C PRO A 114 1.18 -17.78 -8.00
N SER A 115 2.47 -18.13 -7.84
CA SER A 115 2.94 -19.00 -6.77
C SER A 115 4.30 -18.57 -6.22
N CYS A 116 4.45 -18.71 -4.90
CA CYS A 116 5.67 -18.42 -4.16
C CYS A 116 5.86 -19.40 -3.00
N THR A 117 7.09 -19.55 -2.54
CA THR A 117 7.43 -20.25 -1.29
C THR A 117 7.80 -19.23 -0.21
N VAL A 118 7.31 -19.41 1.01
CA VAL A 118 7.65 -18.54 2.15
C VAL A 118 9.08 -18.85 2.61
N VAL A 119 9.92 -17.82 2.64
CA VAL A 119 11.32 -17.90 3.11
C VAL A 119 11.39 -17.60 4.60
N SER A 120 10.72 -16.53 5.03
CA SER A 120 10.70 -16.12 6.43
C SER A 120 9.48 -15.25 6.73
N THR A 121 9.24 -15.03 8.02
CA THR A 121 8.20 -14.15 8.54
C THR A 121 8.87 -13.03 9.32
N THR A 122 8.51 -11.79 9.06
CA THR A 122 9.09 -10.63 9.76
C THR A 122 8.34 -10.37 11.07
N ASN A 123 8.84 -9.43 11.87
CA ASN A 123 8.14 -8.96 13.07
C ASN A 123 7.10 -7.87 12.77
N GLU A 124 6.99 -7.43 11.51
CA GLU A 124 6.04 -6.41 11.08
C GLU A 124 4.62 -6.98 11.01
N ASP A 125 3.68 -6.30 11.66
CA ASP A 125 2.25 -6.58 11.60
C ASP A 125 1.59 -5.91 10.40
N VAL A 126 0.64 -6.59 9.76
CA VAL A 126 -0.36 -6.02 8.84
C VAL A 126 -1.73 -5.92 9.50
#